data_AF-A0A351R9H6-F1
#
_entry.id   AF-A0A351R9H6-F1
#
_cell.length_a   1.000
_cell.length_b   1.000
_cell.length_c   1.000
_cell.angle_alpha   90.00
_cell.angle_beta   90.00
_cell.angle_gamma   90.00
#
_symmetry.space_group_name_H-M   'P 1'
#
loop_
_entity.id
_entity.type
_entity.pdbx_description
1 polymer ?
#
loop_
_entity_poly.entity_id
_entity_poly.type
_entity_poly.pdbx_seq_one_letter_code
_entity_poly.pdbx_strand_id
1 'polypeptide(L)'
;MAIRVAINGYGRIGRMVLRAVYELGRKDIEIIAINSAGCDAESNAHLTRYDSAHGRFPFDVGVDGDAMIINSQKIKTFSTRNPAELPWRDLGIDVVLECTG
;
A
#
# COMPACT_ATOMS: atom_id res chain seq x y z
N MET A 1 -14.35 14.00 4.06
CA MET A 1 -13.49 13.66 2.92
C MET A 1 -12.29 12.93 3.47
N ALA A 2 -12.01 11.71 3.02
CA ALA A 2 -10.80 11.01 3.42
C ALA A 2 -9.62 11.52 2.60
N ILE A 3 -8.45 11.66 3.22
CA ILE A 3 -7.21 12.04 2.56
C ILE A 3 -6.72 10.84 1.76
N ARG A 4 -6.48 11.04 0.47
CA ARG A 4 -6.05 9.99 -0.46
C ARG A 4 -4.54 9.90 -0.44
N VAL A 5 -4.03 8.76 0.01
CA VAL A 5 -2.61 8.55 0.27
C VAL A 5 -2.04 7.52 -0.70
N ALA A 6 -0.84 7.81 -1.20
CA ALA A 6 0.01 6.83 -1.86
C ALA A 6 1.24 6.53 -0.99
N ILE A 7 1.73 5.28 -1.04
CA ILE A 7 2.96 4.87 -0.35
C ILE A 7 4.02 4.61 -1.40
N ASN A 8 5.11 5.38 -1.38
CA ASN A 8 6.28 5.10 -2.20
C ASN A 8 7.32 4.37 -1.37
N GLY A 9 7.66 3.13 -1.73
CA GLY A 9 8.56 2.28 -0.93
C GLY A 9 7.80 1.38 0.03
N TYR A 10 7.35 0.22 -0.46
CA TYR A 10 6.63 -0.78 0.33
C TYR A 10 7.53 -1.71 1.17
N GLY A 11 8.52 -1.11 1.82
CA GLY A 11 9.41 -1.77 2.77
C GLY A 11 8.74 -2.00 4.13
N ARG A 12 9.55 -2.11 5.19
CA ARG A 12 9.03 -2.33 6.55
C ARG A 12 8.11 -1.18 7.00
N ILE A 13 8.53 0.07 6.80
CA ILE A 13 7.74 1.24 7.22
C ILE A 13 6.44 1.36 6.40
N GLY A 14 6.51 1.26 5.08
CA GLY A 14 5.33 1.32 4.21
C GLY A 14 4.27 0.27 4.58
N ARG A 15 4.69 -0.97 4.86
CA ARG A 15 3.78 -2.03 5.32
C ARG A 15 3.16 -1.73 6.69
N MET A 16 3.95 -1.19 7.63
CA MET A 16 3.44 -0.84 8.96
C MET A 16 2.47 0.32 8.94
N VAL A 17 2.68 1.31 8.06
CA VAL A 17 1.71 2.39 7.85
C VAL A 17 0.39 1.82 7.35
N LEU A 18 0.44 0.98 6.31
CA LEU A 18 -0.77 0.34 5.79
C LEU A 18 -1.48 -0.45 6.89
N ARG A 19 -0.72 -1.27 7.63
CA ARG A 19 -1.24 -2.06 8.74
C ARG A 19 -1.90 -1.20 9.80
N ALA A 20 -1.26 -0.10 10.21
CA ALA A 20 -1.80 0.81 11.22
C ALA A 20 -3.10 1.48 10.77
N VAL A 21 -3.21 1.89 9.50
CA VAL A 21 -4.45 2.49 8.97
C VAL A 21 -5.63 1.51 9.09
N TYR A 22 -5.41 0.24 8.72
CA TYR A 22 -6.44 -0.79 8.81
C TYR A 22 -6.75 -1.21 10.25
N GLU A 23 -5.74 -1.50 11.07
CA GLU A 23 -5.94 -1.97 12.45
C GLU A 23 -6.55 -0.89 13.36
N LEU A 24 -6.22 0.38 13.15
CA LEU A 24 -6.84 1.50 13.87
C LEU A 24 -8.23 1.86 13.31
N GLY A 25 -8.66 1.23 12.21
CA GLY A 25 -9.95 1.50 11.57
C GLY A 25 -10.12 2.94 11.12
N ARG A 26 -9.03 3.60 10.70
CA ARG A 26 -9.05 5.00 10.28
C ARG A 26 -9.90 5.15 9.01
N LYS A 27 -10.85 6.09 9.04
CA LYS A 27 -11.73 6.42 7.91
C LYS A 27 -11.39 7.76 7.27
N ASP A 28 -10.44 8.48 7.87
CA ASP A 28 -9.96 9.78 7.42
C ASP A 28 -8.75 9.66 6.48
N ILE A 29 -8.17 8.47 6.34
CA ILE A 29 -7.06 8.16 5.45
C ILE A 29 -7.45 6.99 4.56
N GLU A 30 -7.26 7.13 3.25
CA GLU A 30 -7.53 6.09 2.27
C GLU A 30 -6.27 5.81 1.44
N ILE A 31 -5.75 4.59 1.51
CA ILE A 31 -4.59 4.18 0.73
C ILE A 31 -5.07 3.74 -0.66
N ILE A 32 -4.73 4.53 -1.68
CA ILE A 32 -5.17 4.31 -3.06
C ILE A 32 -4.12 3.55 -3.86
N ALA A 33 -2.84 3.84 -3.60
CA ALA A 33 -1.74 3.29 -4.38
C ALA A 33 -0.50 3.00 -3.55
N ILE A 34 0.25 2.00 -3.98
CA ILE A 34 1.53 1.58 -3.41
C ILE A 34 2.53 1.44 -4.54
N ASN A 35 3.74 1.96 -4.37
CA ASN A 35 4.87 1.68 -5.25
C ASN A 35 5.93 0.87 -4.51
N SER A 36 6.37 -0.24 -5.11
CA SER A 36 7.38 -1.15 -4.57
C SER A 36 8.34 -1.56 -5.68
N ALA A 37 9.50 -0.89 -5.75
CA ALA A 37 10.46 -1.15 -6.80
C ALA A 37 10.97 -2.60 -6.75
N GLY A 38 10.68 -3.38 -7.78
CA GLY A 38 11.15 -4.77 -7.92
C GLY A 38 10.35 -5.80 -7.13
N CYS A 39 9.16 -5.45 -6.65
CA CYS A 39 8.25 -6.39 -5.98
C CYS A 39 6.89 -6.37 -6.68
N ASP A 40 6.34 -7.54 -6.97
CA ASP A 40 5.03 -7.70 -7.58
C ASP A 40 3.90 -7.63 -6.53
N ALA A 41 2.65 -7.52 -7.01
CA ALA A 41 1.48 -7.47 -6.15
C ALA A 41 1.37 -8.70 -5.24
N GLU A 42 1.74 -9.89 -5.74
CA GLU A 42 1.74 -11.14 -4.97
C GLU A 42 2.74 -11.13 -3.81
N SER A 43 3.98 -10.73 -4.05
CA SER A 43 4.98 -10.62 -2.99
C SER A 43 4.57 -9.57 -1.96
N ASN A 44 4.07 -8.42 -2.41
CA ASN A 44 3.58 -7.37 -1.51
C ASN A 44 2.39 -7.86 -0.65
N ALA A 45 1.45 -8.60 -1.23
CA ALA A 45 0.34 -9.20 -0.49
C ALA A 45 0.81 -10.25 0.51
N HIS A 46 1.74 -11.13 0.13
CA HIS A 46 2.32 -12.11 1.03
C HIS A 46 3.01 -11.45 2.23
N LEU A 47 3.86 -10.45 1.98
CA LEU A 47 4.56 -9.69 3.01
C LEU A 47 3.61 -8.84 3.88
N THR A 48 2.43 -8.50 3.37
CA THR A 48 1.39 -7.83 4.15
C THR A 48 0.69 -8.83 5.07
N ARG A 49 0.39 -10.05 4.59
CA ARG A 49 -0.25 -11.10 5.39
C ARG A 49 0.63 -11.56 6.55
N TYR A 50 1.94 -11.70 6.30
CA TYR A 50 2.88 -12.31 7.22
C TYR A 50 4.02 -11.36 7.58
N ASP A 51 4.02 -10.88 8.82
CA ASP A 51 5.15 -10.15 9.41
C ASP A 51 5.73 -10.94 10.58
N SER A 52 7.05 -11.15 10.60
CA SER A 52 7.72 -11.93 11.64
C SER A 52 7.77 -11.23 13.00
N ALA A 53 7.77 -9.89 13.04
CA ALA A 53 7.85 -9.12 14.27
C ALA A 53 6.46 -8.76 14.81
N HIS A 54 5.54 -8.40 13.92
CA HIS A 54 4.19 -7.94 14.30
C HIS A 54 3.12 -9.03 14.14
N GLY A 55 3.48 -10.22 13.67
CA GLY A 55 2.57 -11.34 13.48
C GLY A 55 1.67 -11.17 12.25
N ARG A 56 0.65 -12.02 12.17
CA ARG A 56 -0.27 -12.10 11.02
C ARG A 56 -1.19 -10.87 10.96
N PHE A 57 -1.36 -10.33 9.76
CA PHE A 57 -2.32 -9.26 9.52
C PHE A 57 -3.76 -9.80 9.63
N PRO A 58 -4.65 -9.15 10.41
CA PRO A 58 -5.94 -9.74 10.76
C PRO A 58 -6.99 -9.65 9.64
N PHE A 59 -6.73 -8.88 8.59
CA PHE A 59 -7.66 -8.67 7.48
C PHE A 59 -7.36 -9.60 6.30
N ASP A 60 -8.38 -9.87 5.50
CA ASP A 60 -8.19 -10.66 4.30
C ASP A 60 -7.44 -9.84 3.25
N VAL A 61 -6.39 -10.43 2.69
CA VAL A 61 -5.55 -9.79 1.68
C VAL A 61 -5.59 -10.69 0.47
N GLY A 62 -5.98 -10.17 -0.69
CA GLY A 62 -5.97 -10.83 -1.99
C GLY A 62 -5.16 -10.05 -3.01
N VAL A 63 -5.05 -10.61 -4.20
CA VAL A 63 -4.40 -9.97 -5.36
C VAL A 63 -5.31 -10.11 -6.55
N ASP A 64 -5.41 -9.05 -7.34
CA ASP A 64 -6.15 -9.00 -8.59
C ASP A 64 -5.29 -8.26 -9.64
N GLY A 65 -4.49 -9.04 -10.37
CA GLY A 65 -3.48 -8.54 -11.30
C GLY A 65 -2.48 -7.62 -10.59
N ASP A 66 -2.41 -6.37 -11.03
CA ASP A 66 -1.50 -5.35 -10.48
C ASP A 66 -2.07 -4.60 -9.26
N ALA A 67 -3.08 -5.17 -8.60
CA ALA A 67 -3.68 -4.58 -7.42
C ALA A 67 -3.73 -5.56 -6.25
N MET A 68 -3.54 -5.01 -5.06
CA MET A 68 -3.76 -5.71 -3.80
C MET A 68 -5.17 -5.40 -3.30
N ILE A 69 -5.92 -6.42 -2.90
CA ILE A 69 -7.26 -6.26 -2.33
C ILE A 69 -7.15 -6.49 -0.83
N ILE A 70 -7.66 -5.57 -0.01
CA ILE A 70 -7.73 -5.76 1.44
C ILE A 70 -9.18 -5.62 1.87
N ASN A 71 -9.77 -6.71 2.37
CA ASN A 71 -11.20 -6.93 2.59
C ASN A 71 -12.04 -6.71 1.32
N SER A 72 -12.23 -5.46 0.91
CA SER A 72 -12.96 -5.06 -0.31
C SER A 72 -12.39 -3.80 -0.96
N GLN A 73 -11.30 -3.25 -0.40
CA GLN A 73 -10.62 -2.09 -0.93
C GLN A 73 -9.54 -2.53 -1.92
N LYS A 74 -9.59 -1.98 -3.13
CA LYS A 74 -8.60 -2.24 -4.18
C LYS A 74 -7.50 -1.17 -4.12
N ILE A 75 -6.28 -1.60 -3.86
CA ILE A 75 -5.09 -0.75 -3.81
C ILE A 75 -4.25 -1.04 -5.05
N LYS A 76 -4.00 -0.03 -5.87
CA LYS A 76 -3.14 -0.20 -7.06
C LYS A 76 -1.69 -0.36 -6.63
N THR A 77 -1.01 -1.34 -7.21
CA THR A 77 0.43 -1.53 -7.00
C THR A 77 1.21 -1.14 -8.24
N PHE A 78 2.34 -0.49 -8.03
CA PHE A 78 3.28 -0.08 -9.06
C PHE A 78 4.67 -0.63 -8.71
N SER A 79 5.48 -0.86 -9.74
CA SER A 79 6.85 -1.37 -9.61
C SER A 79 7.82 -0.51 -10.41
N THR A 80 7.78 0.80 -10.16
CA THR A 80 8.58 1.77 -10.91
C THR A 80 9.66 2.38 -10.02
N ARG A 81 10.89 2.46 -10.52
CA ARG A 81 12.00 3.10 -9.79
C ARG A 81 11.96 4.62 -9.84
N ASN A 82 11.43 5.18 -10.92
CA ASN A 82 11.30 6.61 -11.11
C ASN A 82 9.95 7.10 -10.57
N PRO A 83 9.92 7.85 -9.46
CA PRO A 83 8.66 8.34 -8.88
C PRO A 83 7.94 9.35 -9.78
N ALA A 84 8.63 9.99 -10.73
CA ALA A 84 8.01 10.95 -11.65
C ALA A 84 7.10 10.29 -12.71
N GLU A 85 7.25 8.98 -12.94
CA GLU A 85 6.41 8.22 -13.86
C GLU A 85 5.09 7.75 -13.23
N LEU A 86 4.95 7.91 -11.91
CA LEU A 86 3.77 7.43 -11.19
C LEU A 86 2.59 8.40 -11.39
N PRO A 87 1.41 7.90 -11.76
CA PRO A 87 0.26 8.74 -12.14
C PRO A 87 -0.49 9.28 -10.91
N TRP A 88 0.21 9.92 -9.97
CA TRP A 88 -0.38 10.44 -8.72
C TRP A 88 -1.48 11.46 -8.95
N ARG A 89 -1.29 12.31 -9.95
CA ARG A 89 -2.28 13.33 -10.32
C ARG A 89 -3.57 12.70 -10.83
N ASP A 90 -3.46 11.71 -11.72
CA ASP A 90 -4.62 11.03 -12.30
C ASP A 90 -5.35 10.17 -11.27
N LEU A 91 -4.59 9.63 -10.31
CA LEU A 91 -5.14 8.93 -9.16
C LEU A 91 -5.69 9.88 -8.10
N GLY A 92 -5.51 11.20 -8.22
CA GLY A 92 -5.97 12.22 -7.27
C GLY A 92 -5.44 11.98 -5.84
N ILE A 93 -4.14 11.71 -5.74
CA ILE A 93 -3.45 11.54 -4.46
C ILE A 93 -3.20 12.91 -3.82
N ASP A 94 -3.55 13.04 -2.54
CA ASP A 94 -3.33 14.24 -1.74
C ASP A 94 -1.95 14.24 -1.07
N VAL A 95 -1.52 13.07 -0.59
CA VAL A 95 -0.26 12.90 0.16
C VAL A 95 0.48 11.65 -0.32
N VAL A 96 1.78 11.78 -0.58
CA VAL A 96 2.67 10.64 -0.81
C VAL A 96 3.52 10.43 0.43
N LEU A 97 3.49 9.22 0.97
CA LEU A 97 4.38 8.78 2.03
C LEU A 97 5.63 8.19 1.39
N GLU A 98 6.71 8.96 1.42
CA GLU A 98 8.02 8.52 0.93
C GLU A 98 8.72 7.67 1.98
N CYS A 99 8.95 6.40 1.63
CA CYS A 99 9.43 5.35 2.52
C CYS A 99 10.54 4.51 1.86
N THR A 100 11.10 4.93 0.72
CA THR A 100 12.20 4.20 0.06
C THR A 100 13.55 4.34 0.76
N GLY A 101 13.77 5.42 1.51
CA GLY A 101 15.05 5.78 2.13
C GLY A 101 15.34 7.26 2.01
#